data_AF-A0A085ZFD9-F1
#
_entry.id   AF-A0A085ZFD9-F1
#
_cell.length_a   1.000
_cell.length_b   1.000
_cell.length_c   1.000
_cell.angle_alpha   90.00
_cell.angle_beta   90.00
_cell.angle_gamma   90.00
#
_symmetry.space_group_name_H-M   'P 1'
#
loop_
_entity.id
_entity.type
_entity.pdbx_description
1 polymer ?
#
loop_
_entity_poly.entity_id
_entity_poly.type
_entity_poly.pdbx_seq_one_letter_code
_entity_poly.pdbx_strand_id
1 'polypeptide(L)'
;METKKEILTKDKIVSLYMDYVLEHGQNPKTVFHFAKSNDFEEAEFYTFFGTFEGLEKEIFNLFFENTLELLDKNPEYQEYDMKNKMLGFYFTFFELLTANRSYVVQALKTDSNPIKNLVKLTTLRDSFKKYISLIITDDHRIQQEKLQNFQEKAIQETAWMQLLLTLKFWIDDASPAFEKTDLFIEKSVNVSFELMNVAPMNHLLDFGKFIFKEKIYSRQ
;
A
#
# COMPACT_ATOMS: atom_id res chain seq x y z
N MET A 1 32.78 18.87 24.50
CA MET A 1 31.33 18.84 24.23
C MET A 1 31.01 17.42 23.85
N GLU A 2 30.40 16.65 24.75
CA GLU A 2 29.84 15.35 24.40
C GLU A 2 28.69 15.61 23.43
N THR A 3 28.86 15.26 22.16
CA THR A 3 27.78 15.20 21.18
C THR A 3 26.72 14.25 21.73
N LYS A 4 25.57 14.80 22.12
CA LYS A 4 24.40 14.04 22.58
C LYS A 4 24.04 13.06 21.45
N LYS A 5 24.28 11.76 21.65
CA LYS A 5 23.92 10.71 20.68
C LYS A 5 22.42 10.87 20.40
N GLU A 6 22.06 11.19 19.16
CA GLU A 6 20.67 11.35 18.75
C GLU A 6 19.95 10.03 19.03
N ILE A 7 18.79 10.09 19.68
CA ILE A 7 18.04 8.88 20.05
C ILE A 7 17.56 8.23 18.75
N LEU A 8 17.97 6.99 18.51
CA LEU A 8 17.52 6.23 17.35
C LEU A 8 16.02 5.97 17.44
N THR A 9 15.28 6.28 16.38
CA THR A 9 13.83 6.03 16.26
C THR A 9 13.55 5.13 15.08
N LYS A 10 12.35 4.52 15.07
CA LYS A 10 11.83 3.74 13.94
C LYS A 10 11.88 4.54 12.64
N ASP A 11 11.40 5.78 12.67
CA ASP A 11 11.37 6.67 11.51
C ASP A 11 12.77 7.02 11.02
N LYS A 12 13.72 7.23 11.95
CA LYS A 12 15.12 7.49 11.58
C LYS A 12 15.73 6.30 10.83
N ILE A 13 15.51 5.08 11.31
CA ILE A 13 15.98 3.86 10.62
C ILE A 13 15.35 3.74 9.23
N VAL A 14 14.06 4.02 9.11
CA VAL A 14 13.34 4.04 7.83
C VAL A 14 13.96 5.04 6.86
N SER A 15 14.16 6.29 7.28
CA SER A 15 14.77 7.33 6.44
C SER A 15 16.18 6.94 5.99
N LEU A 16 17.04 6.50 6.92
CA LEU A 16 18.39 6.06 6.61
C LEU A 16 18.41 4.88 5.61
N TYR A 17 17.45 3.96 5.73
CA TYR A 17 17.32 2.85 4.80
C TYR A 17 16.86 3.31 3.41
N MET A 18 15.85 4.18 3.35
CA MET A 18 15.34 4.74 2.09
C MET A 18 16.45 5.50 1.37
N ASP A 19 17.21 6.33 2.08
CA ASP A 19 18.35 7.08 1.55
C ASP A 19 19.43 6.12 1.02
N TYR A 20 19.79 5.08 1.79
CA TYR A 20 20.75 4.08 1.34
C TYR A 20 20.34 3.43 0.02
N VAL A 21 19.08 2.99 -0.08
CA VAL A 21 18.56 2.34 -1.29
C VAL A 21 18.66 3.31 -2.46
N LEU A 22 18.21 4.56 -2.30
CA LEU A 22 18.26 5.59 -3.34
C LEU A 22 19.69 5.88 -3.83
N GLU A 23 20.65 5.98 -2.92
CA GLU A 23 22.05 6.26 -3.26
C GLU A 23 22.76 5.07 -3.92
N HIS A 24 22.45 3.84 -3.50
CA HIS A 24 23.23 2.65 -3.88
C HIS A 24 22.56 1.79 -4.95
N GLY A 25 21.30 2.03 -5.29
CA GLY A 25 20.58 1.21 -6.26
C GLY A 25 20.05 -0.12 -5.69
N GLN A 26 20.42 -0.48 -4.46
CA GLN A 26 20.21 -1.82 -3.87
C GLN A 26 20.06 -1.77 -2.36
N ASN A 27 19.54 -2.86 -1.78
CA ASN A 27 19.43 -3.01 -0.34
C ASN A 27 20.82 -3.13 0.31
N PRO A 28 21.01 -2.66 1.56
CA PRO A 28 22.23 -2.89 2.30
C PRO A 28 22.52 -4.39 2.43
N LYS A 29 23.80 -4.76 2.37
CA LYS A 29 24.21 -6.18 2.36
C LYS A 29 23.86 -6.91 3.65
N THR A 30 24.04 -6.24 4.79
CA THR A 30 23.77 -6.80 6.13
C THR A 30 23.34 -5.69 7.07
N VAL A 31 22.56 -6.06 8.10
CA VAL A 31 22.20 -5.14 9.19
C VAL A 31 23.45 -4.61 9.88
N PHE A 32 24.44 -5.47 10.14
CA PHE A 32 25.76 -5.06 10.66
C PHE A 32 26.39 -3.90 9.87
N HIS A 33 26.47 -4.03 8.54
CA HIS A 33 27.10 -3.00 7.72
C HIS A 33 26.28 -1.72 7.70
N PHE A 34 24.96 -1.84 7.61
CA PHE A 34 24.02 -0.71 7.64
C PHE A 34 24.07 0.05 8.97
N ALA A 35 24.12 -0.66 10.10
CA ALA A 35 24.24 -0.05 11.42
C ALA A 35 25.57 0.67 11.57
N LYS A 36 26.67 0.00 11.18
CA LYS A 36 28.02 0.57 11.22
C LYS A 36 28.18 1.80 10.32
N SER A 37 27.55 1.83 9.15
CA SER A 37 27.62 2.98 8.23
C SER A 37 26.81 4.19 8.71
N ASN A 38 25.91 3.98 9.67
CA ASN A 38 25.00 5.00 10.20
C ASN A 38 25.23 5.28 11.69
N ASP A 39 26.38 4.87 12.24
CA ASP A 39 26.83 5.14 13.61
C ASP A 39 25.87 4.68 14.73
N PHE A 40 25.23 3.52 14.55
CA PHE A 40 24.43 2.86 15.60
C PHE A 40 24.78 1.36 15.72
N GLU A 41 24.44 0.75 16.85
CA GLU A 41 24.71 -0.67 17.10
C GLU A 41 23.67 -1.55 16.39
N GLU A 42 24.08 -2.67 15.82
CA GLU A 42 23.17 -3.61 15.17
C GLU A 42 22.02 -4.07 16.10
N ALA A 43 22.27 -4.18 17.41
CA ALA A 43 21.22 -4.48 18.40
C ALA A 43 20.12 -3.40 18.45
N GLU A 44 20.45 -2.13 18.22
CA GLU A 44 19.49 -1.02 18.15
C GLU A 44 18.61 -1.10 16.88
N PHE A 45 19.00 -1.83 15.82
CA PHE A 45 18.11 -2.13 14.70
C PHE A 45 17.02 -3.12 15.12
N TYR A 46 17.43 -4.18 15.81
CA TYR A 46 16.57 -5.31 16.17
C TYR A 46 15.52 -4.97 17.23
N THR A 47 15.63 -3.81 17.90
CA THR A 47 14.55 -3.28 18.75
C THR A 47 13.34 -2.81 17.94
N PHE A 48 13.53 -2.46 16.67
CA PHE A 48 12.47 -1.97 15.78
C PHE A 48 12.14 -2.95 14.65
N PHE A 49 13.14 -3.61 14.06
CA PHE A 49 12.97 -4.45 12.87
C PHE A 49 13.77 -5.75 12.97
N GLY A 50 13.13 -6.89 12.71
CA GLY A 50 13.81 -8.18 12.70
C GLY A 50 14.70 -8.42 11.48
N THR A 51 14.36 -7.82 10.33
CA THR A 51 15.08 -7.99 9.05
C THR A 51 14.85 -6.76 8.17
N PHE A 52 15.66 -6.59 7.11
CA PHE A 52 15.37 -5.59 6.07
C PHE A 52 14.05 -5.84 5.36
N GLU A 53 13.65 -7.10 5.15
CA GLU A 53 12.34 -7.40 4.55
C GLU A 53 11.19 -6.91 5.45
N GLY A 54 11.33 -7.08 6.77
CA GLY A 54 10.37 -6.54 7.74
C GLY A 54 10.30 -5.02 7.70
N LEU A 55 11.47 -4.36 7.58
CA LEU A 55 11.56 -2.91 7.39
C LEU A 55 10.90 -2.46 6.09
N GLU A 56 11.19 -3.09 4.95
CA GLU A 56 10.59 -2.76 3.65
C GLU A 56 9.05 -2.85 3.70
N LYS A 57 8.52 -3.92 4.31
CA LYS A 57 7.08 -4.09 4.53
C LYS A 57 6.49 -2.96 5.37
N GLU A 58 7.22 -2.55 6.39
CA GLU A 58 6.79 -1.47 7.27
C GLU A 58 6.79 -0.11 6.58
N ILE A 59 7.74 0.16 5.67
CA ILE A 59 7.75 1.42 4.91
C ILE A 59 6.44 1.60 4.11
N PHE A 60 5.97 0.54 3.44
CA PHE A 60 4.69 0.61 2.72
C PHE A 60 3.49 0.73 3.66
N ASN A 61 3.56 0.14 4.85
CA ASN A 61 2.53 0.30 5.87
C ASN A 61 2.53 1.74 6.44
N LEU A 62 3.68 2.37 6.65
CA LEU A 62 3.79 3.76 7.08
C LEU A 62 3.17 4.72 6.06
N PHE A 63 3.31 4.49 4.75
CA PHE A 63 2.58 5.29 3.76
C PHE A 63 1.06 5.20 3.96
N PHE A 64 0.55 4.01 4.28
CA PHE A 64 -0.86 3.81 4.56
C PHE A 64 -1.30 4.47 5.88
N GLU A 65 -0.55 4.30 6.95
CA GLU A 65 -0.86 4.90 8.27
C GLU A 65 -0.87 6.43 8.18
N ASN A 66 0.16 7.01 7.56
CA ASN A 66 0.25 8.46 7.35
C ASN A 66 -0.89 8.97 6.46
N THR A 67 -1.36 8.17 5.50
CA THR A 67 -2.53 8.53 4.68
C THR A 67 -3.78 8.65 5.53
N LEU A 68 -4.05 7.67 6.40
CA LEU A 68 -5.20 7.73 7.30
C LEU A 68 -5.08 8.87 8.31
N GLU A 69 -3.88 9.11 8.86
CA GLU A 69 -3.63 10.24 9.77
C GLU A 69 -3.90 11.59 9.10
N LEU A 70 -3.54 11.75 7.82
CA LEU A 70 -3.84 12.95 7.04
C LEU A 70 -5.34 13.12 6.78
N LEU A 71 -6.05 12.03 6.47
CA LEU A 71 -7.49 12.06 6.23
C LEU A 71 -8.28 12.36 7.52
N ASP A 72 -7.86 11.80 8.65
CA ASP A 72 -8.50 12.00 9.95
C ASP A 72 -8.35 13.44 10.46
N LYS A 73 -7.39 14.22 9.93
CA LYS A 73 -7.30 15.67 10.19
C LYS A 73 -8.43 16.47 9.55
N ASN A 74 -9.15 15.90 8.58
CA ASN A 74 -10.36 16.49 8.02
C ASN A 74 -11.60 15.90 8.71
N PRO A 75 -12.31 16.65 9.58
CA PRO A 75 -13.51 16.15 10.26
C PRO A 75 -14.61 15.68 9.30
N GLU A 76 -14.72 16.30 8.12
CA GLU A 76 -15.72 15.94 7.10
C GLU A 76 -15.50 14.52 6.56
N TYR A 77 -14.26 14.02 6.60
CA TYR A 77 -13.93 12.67 6.16
C TYR A 77 -14.72 11.60 6.92
N GLN A 78 -15.06 11.85 8.19
CA GLN A 78 -15.83 10.89 8.99
C GLN A 78 -17.25 10.69 8.45
N GLU A 79 -17.85 11.73 7.88
CA GLU A 79 -19.21 11.76 7.34
C GLU A 79 -19.30 11.25 5.88
N TYR A 80 -18.16 10.97 5.24
CA TYR A 80 -18.14 10.48 3.87
C TYR A 80 -18.75 9.07 3.77
N ASP A 81 -19.48 8.82 2.69
CA ASP A 81 -19.86 7.46 2.31
C ASP A 81 -18.62 6.62 1.92
N MET A 82 -18.80 5.32 1.76
CA MET A 82 -17.71 4.40 1.43
C MET A 82 -16.96 4.81 0.16
N LYS A 83 -17.67 5.33 -0.85
CA LYS A 83 -17.09 5.76 -2.13
C LYS A 83 -16.17 6.96 -1.95
N ASN A 84 -16.64 7.99 -1.26
CA ASN A 84 -15.88 9.20 -1.01
C ASN A 84 -14.72 8.95 -0.05
N LYS A 85 -14.87 8.07 0.95
CA LYS A 85 -13.74 7.60 1.78
C LYS A 85 -12.68 6.88 0.93
N MET A 86 -13.12 6.02 0.00
CA MET A 86 -12.21 5.33 -0.91
C MET A 86 -11.49 6.32 -1.85
N LEU A 87 -12.19 7.27 -2.46
CA LEU A 87 -11.58 8.33 -3.29
C LEU A 87 -10.56 9.15 -2.49
N GLY A 88 -10.94 9.64 -1.30
CA GLY A 88 -10.05 10.38 -0.41
C GLY A 88 -8.79 9.60 -0.08
N PHE A 89 -8.94 8.32 0.29
CA PHE A 89 -7.80 7.42 0.50
C PHE A 89 -6.88 7.34 -0.72
N TYR A 90 -7.43 7.08 -1.91
CA TYR A 90 -6.60 6.93 -3.11
C TYR A 90 -5.84 8.21 -3.44
N PHE A 91 -6.49 9.38 -3.45
CA PHE A 91 -5.80 10.63 -3.76
C PHE A 91 -4.70 10.94 -2.75
N THR A 92 -4.98 10.86 -1.44
CA THR A 92 -3.97 11.13 -0.40
C THR A 92 -2.85 10.10 -0.40
N PHE A 93 -3.16 8.81 -0.58
CA PHE A 93 -2.14 7.76 -0.65
C PHE A 93 -1.19 7.97 -1.82
N PHE A 94 -1.72 8.24 -3.02
CA PHE A 94 -0.89 8.44 -4.21
C PHE A 94 -0.15 9.79 -4.21
N GLU A 95 -0.67 10.81 -3.55
CA GLU A 95 0.08 12.04 -3.27
C GLU A 95 1.29 11.76 -2.37
N LEU A 96 1.10 10.98 -1.29
CA LEU A 96 2.20 10.60 -0.39
C LEU A 96 3.24 9.71 -1.07
N LEU A 97 2.80 8.76 -1.90
CA LEU A 97 3.72 7.97 -2.74
C LEU A 97 4.46 8.86 -3.75
N THR A 98 3.80 9.88 -4.29
CA THR A 98 4.41 10.86 -5.20
C THR A 98 5.51 11.67 -4.53
N ALA A 99 5.29 12.12 -3.29
CA ALA A 99 6.32 12.77 -2.48
C ALA A 99 7.54 11.86 -2.22
N ASN A 100 7.36 10.54 -2.28
CA ASN A 100 8.40 9.52 -2.05
C ASN A 100 8.71 8.69 -3.31
N ARG A 101 8.43 9.23 -4.50
CA ARG A 101 8.36 8.45 -5.74
C ARG A 101 9.63 7.67 -6.05
N SER A 102 10.79 8.31 -5.91
CA SER A 102 12.09 7.70 -6.23
C SER A 102 12.26 6.39 -5.47
N TYR A 103 11.94 6.39 -4.16
CA TYR A 103 12.08 5.20 -3.34
C TYR A 103 11.05 4.15 -3.74
N VAL A 104 9.77 4.52 -3.88
CA VAL A 104 8.69 3.57 -4.21
C VAL A 104 8.97 2.87 -5.54
N VAL A 105 9.32 3.65 -6.58
CA VAL A 105 9.63 3.11 -7.90
C VAL A 105 10.84 2.18 -7.85
N GLN A 106 11.90 2.57 -7.15
CA GLN A 106 13.07 1.73 -7.01
C GLN A 106 12.76 0.44 -6.23
N ALA A 107 12.13 0.56 -5.06
CA ALA A 107 11.76 -0.58 -4.22
C ALA A 107 10.89 -1.62 -4.95
N LEU A 108 10.06 -1.19 -5.90
CA LEU A 108 9.15 -2.04 -6.69
C LEU A 108 9.65 -2.39 -8.11
N LYS A 109 10.72 -1.75 -8.61
CA LYS A 109 11.34 -2.10 -9.92
C LYS A 109 12.67 -2.83 -9.80
N THR A 110 13.36 -2.76 -8.66
CA THR A 110 14.67 -3.39 -8.50
C THR A 110 14.62 -4.91 -8.66
N ASP A 111 13.51 -5.56 -8.30
CA ASP A 111 13.36 -7.00 -8.51
C ASP A 111 12.52 -7.30 -9.76
N SER A 112 13.14 -8.00 -10.71
CA SER A 112 12.46 -8.48 -11.92
C SER A 112 11.38 -9.52 -11.62
N ASN A 113 11.37 -10.10 -10.41
CA ASN A 113 10.35 -11.03 -9.96
C ASN A 113 9.15 -10.29 -9.34
N PRO A 114 7.97 -10.29 -9.99
CA PRO A 114 6.77 -9.63 -9.48
C PRO A 114 6.32 -10.15 -8.11
N ILE A 115 6.60 -11.42 -7.79
CA ILE A 115 6.21 -12.05 -6.52
C ILE A 115 6.92 -11.37 -5.35
N LYS A 116 8.21 -11.05 -5.50
CA LYS A 116 8.98 -10.40 -4.44
C LYS A 116 8.51 -8.97 -4.17
N ASN A 117 8.09 -8.26 -5.22
CA ASN A 117 7.48 -6.93 -5.05
C ASN A 117 6.16 -7.03 -4.27
N LEU A 118 5.36 -8.07 -4.51
CA LEU A 118 4.14 -8.32 -3.72
C LEU A 118 4.43 -8.68 -2.26
N VAL A 119 5.55 -9.36 -1.96
CA VAL A 119 5.96 -9.65 -0.57
C VAL A 119 6.18 -8.37 0.23
N LYS A 120 6.78 -7.34 -0.37
CA LYS A 120 6.97 -6.04 0.30
C LYS A 120 5.65 -5.33 0.64
N LEU A 121 4.56 -5.71 -0.02
CA LEU A 121 3.24 -5.10 0.17
C LEU A 121 2.34 -5.89 1.13
N THR A 122 2.81 -6.96 1.77
CA THR A 122 1.94 -7.84 2.58
C THR A 122 1.36 -7.14 3.81
N THR A 123 2.16 -6.37 4.54
CA THR A 123 1.66 -5.63 5.72
C THR A 123 0.67 -4.55 5.28
N LEU A 124 1.00 -3.80 4.23
CA LEU A 124 0.07 -2.86 3.60
C LEU A 124 -1.25 -3.53 3.20
N ARG A 125 -1.21 -4.72 2.59
CA ARG A 125 -2.41 -5.47 2.18
C ARG A 125 -3.31 -5.76 3.37
N ASP A 126 -2.75 -6.21 4.48
CA ASP A 126 -3.51 -6.57 5.68
C ASP A 126 -4.14 -5.31 6.30
N SER A 127 -3.38 -4.23 6.43
CA SER A 127 -3.88 -2.94 6.94
C SER A 127 -4.95 -2.34 6.03
N PHE A 128 -4.72 -2.34 4.72
CA PHE A 128 -5.67 -1.84 3.73
C PHE A 128 -7.00 -2.61 3.77
N LYS A 129 -6.96 -3.94 3.82
CA LYS A 129 -8.19 -4.74 3.91
C LYS A 129 -8.97 -4.51 5.19
N LYS A 130 -8.28 -4.32 6.32
CA LYS A 130 -8.92 -3.93 7.58
C LYS A 130 -9.62 -2.58 7.41
N TYR A 131 -8.95 -1.60 6.81
CA TYR A 131 -9.56 -0.31 6.49
C TYR A 131 -10.78 -0.45 5.59
N ILE A 132 -10.73 -1.28 4.54
CA ILE A 132 -11.90 -1.56 3.70
C ILE A 132 -13.07 -2.10 4.54
N SER A 133 -12.84 -3.04 5.46
CA SER A 133 -13.91 -3.50 6.37
C SER A 133 -14.51 -2.40 7.23
N LEU A 134 -13.69 -1.44 7.68
CA LEU A 134 -14.14 -0.34 8.52
C LEU A 134 -15.03 0.65 7.74
N ILE A 135 -14.78 0.85 6.46
CA ILE A 135 -15.54 1.81 5.63
C ILE A 135 -16.74 1.19 4.91
N ILE A 136 -16.92 -0.15 4.94
CA ILE A 136 -18.12 -0.79 4.40
C ILE A 136 -19.32 -0.39 5.27
N THR A 137 -20.22 0.37 4.66
CA THR A 137 -21.47 0.86 5.23
C THR A 137 -22.57 -0.23 5.27
N ASP A 138 -23.57 -0.05 6.12
CA ASP A 138 -24.63 -1.05 6.35
C ASP A 138 -25.54 -1.28 5.13
N ASP A 139 -25.70 -0.29 4.26
CA ASP A 139 -26.43 -0.39 3.00
C ASP A 139 -25.76 -1.33 1.99
N HIS A 140 -24.45 -1.54 2.13
CA HIS A 140 -23.69 -2.51 1.34
C HIS A 140 -23.63 -3.89 1.98
N ARG A 141 -24.12 -4.08 3.22
CA ARG A 141 -24.09 -5.37 3.93
C ARG A 141 -25.34 -6.19 3.67
N ILE A 142 -25.16 -7.41 3.19
CA ILE A 142 -26.28 -8.36 3.07
C ILE A 142 -26.71 -8.83 4.48
N GLN A 143 -28.02 -8.90 4.71
CA GLN A 143 -28.62 -9.24 6.03
C GLN A 143 -28.37 -10.69 6.51
N GLN A 144 -27.84 -11.57 5.66
CA GLN A 144 -27.53 -12.96 6.02
C GLN A 144 -26.05 -13.13 6.38
N GLU A 145 -25.74 -13.51 7.62
CA GLU A 145 -24.36 -13.58 8.16
C GLU A 145 -23.34 -14.31 7.26
N LYS A 146 -23.65 -15.51 6.75
CA LYS A 146 -22.73 -16.27 5.89
C LYS A 146 -22.46 -15.57 4.56
N LEU A 147 -23.47 -14.88 4.04
CA LEU A 147 -23.40 -14.16 2.78
C LEU A 147 -22.72 -12.80 2.97
N GLN A 148 -22.91 -12.16 4.13
CA GLN A 148 -22.19 -10.96 4.57
C GLN A 148 -20.68 -11.21 4.64
N ASN A 149 -20.24 -12.25 5.35
CA ASN A 149 -18.81 -12.58 5.48
C ASN A 149 -18.15 -12.84 4.12
N PHE A 150 -18.89 -13.51 3.21
CA PHE A 150 -18.41 -13.74 1.86
C PHE A 150 -18.31 -12.43 1.05
N GLN A 151 -19.34 -11.59 1.13
CA GLN A 151 -19.41 -10.31 0.44
C GLN A 151 -18.32 -9.34 0.92
N GLU A 152 -18.13 -9.20 2.23
CA GLU A 152 -17.07 -8.36 2.79
C GLU A 152 -15.69 -8.81 2.30
N LYS A 153 -15.41 -10.12 2.35
CA LYS A 153 -14.17 -10.68 1.81
C LYS A 153 -14.04 -10.41 0.31
N ALA A 154 -15.13 -10.48 -0.45
CA ALA A 154 -15.14 -10.20 -1.87
C ALA A 154 -14.77 -8.74 -2.17
N ILE A 155 -15.34 -7.80 -1.43
CA ILE A 155 -15.07 -6.37 -1.52
C ILE A 155 -13.60 -6.10 -1.13
N GLN A 156 -13.11 -6.66 -0.03
CA GLN A 156 -11.71 -6.54 0.40
C GLN A 156 -10.71 -7.00 -0.66
N GLU A 157 -10.92 -8.18 -1.26
CA GLU A 157 -10.01 -8.69 -2.30
C GLU A 157 -10.09 -7.86 -3.58
N THR A 158 -11.30 -7.44 -3.98
CA THR A 158 -11.49 -6.60 -5.19
C THR A 158 -10.86 -5.22 -5.01
N ALA A 159 -11.05 -4.59 -3.85
CA ALA A 159 -10.41 -3.32 -3.50
C ALA A 159 -8.88 -3.45 -3.49
N TRP A 160 -8.34 -4.55 -2.95
CA TRP A 160 -6.90 -4.82 -2.99
C TRP A 160 -6.38 -4.94 -4.42
N MET A 161 -7.12 -5.64 -5.29
CA MET A 161 -6.77 -5.73 -6.70
C MET A 161 -6.83 -4.37 -7.41
N GLN A 162 -7.83 -3.53 -7.10
CA GLN A 162 -7.91 -2.16 -7.60
C GLN A 162 -6.68 -1.35 -7.16
N LEU A 163 -6.26 -1.45 -5.89
CA LEU A 163 -5.08 -0.76 -5.37
C LEU A 163 -3.81 -1.17 -6.12
N LEU A 164 -3.63 -2.46 -6.38
CA LEU A 164 -2.49 -2.96 -7.17
C LEU A 164 -2.51 -2.47 -8.62
N LEU A 165 -3.69 -2.38 -9.24
CA LEU A 165 -3.84 -1.85 -10.59
C LEU A 165 -3.53 -0.35 -10.65
N THR A 166 -4.03 0.42 -9.68
CA THR A 166 -3.71 1.85 -9.56
C THR A 166 -2.22 2.06 -9.30
N LEU A 167 -1.61 1.26 -8.41
CA LEU A 167 -0.18 1.33 -8.13
C LEU A 167 0.65 1.05 -9.38
N LYS A 168 0.29 0.01 -10.14
CA LYS A 168 0.91 -0.30 -11.42
C LYS A 168 0.76 0.87 -12.41
N PHE A 169 -0.44 1.42 -12.54
CA PHE A 169 -0.71 2.55 -13.44
C PHE A 169 0.16 3.76 -13.08
N TRP A 170 0.19 4.14 -11.80
CA TRP A 170 0.98 5.26 -11.28
C TRP A 170 2.49 5.09 -11.44
N ILE A 171 3.00 3.85 -11.32
CA ILE A 171 4.42 3.55 -11.57
C ILE A 171 4.79 3.82 -13.04
N ASP A 172 3.86 3.56 -13.97
CA ASP A 172 4.05 3.68 -15.42
C ASP A 172 3.60 5.06 -15.96
N ASP A 173 2.94 5.88 -15.14
CA ASP A 173 2.48 7.20 -15.51
C ASP A 173 3.64 8.21 -15.64
N ALA A 174 3.74 8.81 -16.83
CA ALA A 174 4.73 9.82 -17.20
C ALA A 174 4.07 11.17 -17.54
N SER A 175 2.78 11.34 -17.24
CA SER A 175 2.09 12.63 -17.39
C SER A 175 2.58 13.66 -16.36
N PRO A 176 2.51 14.97 -16.67
CA PRO A 176 2.84 16.01 -15.71
C PRO A 176 2.02 15.85 -14.43
N ALA A 177 2.70 15.88 -13.28
CA ALA A 177 2.09 15.73 -11.96
C ALA A 177 1.19 14.48 -11.77
N PHE A 178 1.35 13.45 -12.63
CA PHE A 178 0.56 12.21 -12.55
C PHE A 178 -0.95 12.40 -12.77
N GLU A 179 -1.35 13.42 -13.55
CA GLU A 179 -2.76 13.73 -13.84
C GLU A 179 -3.55 12.53 -14.42
N LYS A 180 -2.89 11.61 -15.13
CA LYS A 180 -3.54 10.41 -15.66
C LYS A 180 -3.84 9.39 -14.56
N THR A 181 -3.02 9.33 -13.51
CA THR A 181 -3.28 8.52 -12.33
C THR A 181 -4.50 9.03 -11.60
N ASP A 182 -4.64 10.35 -11.44
CA ASP A 182 -5.84 10.94 -10.81
C ASP A 182 -7.10 10.60 -11.59
N LEU A 183 -7.05 10.71 -12.92
CA LEU A 183 -8.14 10.30 -13.80
C LEU A 183 -8.45 8.80 -13.70
N PHE A 184 -7.40 7.97 -13.57
CA PHE A 184 -7.56 6.53 -13.40
C PHE A 184 -8.23 6.20 -12.06
N ILE A 185 -7.83 6.85 -10.96
CA ILE A 185 -8.44 6.70 -9.64
C ILE A 185 -9.94 7.01 -9.73
N GLU A 186 -10.29 8.18 -10.25
CA GLU A 186 -11.69 8.62 -10.35
C GLU A 186 -12.53 7.62 -11.15
N LYS A 187 -12.05 7.24 -12.35
CA LYS A 187 -12.78 6.32 -13.24
C LYS A 187 -12.88 4.92 -12.64
N SER A 188 -11.79 4.38 -12.11
CA SER A 188 -11.76 3.01 -11.59
C SER A 188 -12.61 2.84 -10.33
N VAL A 189 -12.60 3.82 -9.42
CA VAL A 189 -13.46 3.81 -8.23
C VAL A 189 -14.93 3.98 -8.62
N ASN A 190 -15.26 4.90 -9.54
CA ASN A 190 -16.64 5.04 -10.02
C ASN A 190 -17.17 3.73 -10.61
N VAL A 191 -16.40 3.09 -11.50
CA VAL A 191 -16.77 1.83 -12.13
C VAL A 191 -16.91 0.70 -11.11
N SER A 192 -16.02 0.61 -10.10
CA SER A 192 -16.15 -0.46 -9.10
C SER A 192 -17.44 -0.32 -8.29
N PHE A 193 -17.82 0.89 -7.86
CA PHE A 193 -19.09 1.11 -7.16
C PHE A 193 -20.32 0.89 -8.05
N GLU A 194 -20.28 1.30 -9.32
CA GLU A 194 -21.35 0.98 -10.28
C GLU A 194 -21.54 -0.55 -10.43
N LEU A 195 -20.43 -1.31 -10.50
CA LEU A 195 -20.49 -2.77 -10.58
C LEU A 195 -21.00 -3.40 -9.29
N MET A 196 -20.65 -2.87 -8.12
CA MET A 196 -21.17 -3.37 -6.84
C MET A 196 -22.69 -3.21 -6.71
N ASN A 197 -23.26 -2.16 -7.32
CA ASN A 197 -24.69 -1.88 -7.30
C ASN A 197 -25.50 -2.72 -8.30
N VAL A 198 -24.88 -3.24 -9.35
CA VAL A 198 -25.57 -3.89 -10.48
C VAL A 198 -25.31 -5.40 -10.56
N ALA A 199 -24.13 -5.87 -10.15
CA ALA A 199 -23.72 -7.26 -10.29
C ALA A 199 -23.60 -7.99 -8.93
N PRO A 200 -24.02 -9.27 -8.83
CA PRO A 200 -23.71 -10.07 -7.64
C PRO A 200 -22.18 -10.18 -7.47
N MET A 201 -21.68 -9.78 -6.30
CA MET A 201 -20.25 -9.70 -5.98
C MET A 201 -19.46 -10.98 -6.29
N ASN A 202 -20.15 -12.13 -6.22
CA ASN A 202 -19.61 -13.45 -6.52
C ASN A 202 -19.04 -13.55 -7.95
N HIS A 203 -19.68 -12.91 -8.93
CA HIS A 203 -19.24 -12.94 -10.33
C HIS A 203 -17.98 -12.10 -10.57
N LEU A 204 -17.80 -10.99 -9.84
CA LEU A 204 -16.60 -10.15 -9.91
C LEU A 204 -15.37 -10.89 -9.36
N LEU A 205 -15.55 -11.61 -8.25
CA LEU A 205 -14.48 -12.45 -7.71
C LEU A 205 -14.07 -13.57 -8.65
N ASP A 206 -15.03 -14.25 -9.27
CA ASP A 206 -14.72 -15.35 -10.19
C ASP A 206 -14.01 -14.85 -11.44
N PHE A 207 -14.36 -13.65 -11.92
CA PHE A 207 -13.61 -12.96 -12.98
C PHE A 207 -12.19 -12.59 -12.52
N GLY A 208 -12.02 -12.05 -11.31
CA GLY A 208 -10.70 -11.75 -10.74
C GLY A 208 -9.81 -12.99 -10.62
N LYS A 209 -10.36 -14.11 -10.13
CA LYS A 209 -9.66 -15.41 -10.07
C LYS A 209 -9.26 -15.91 -11.45
N PHE A 210 -10.15 -15.77 -12.44
CA PHE A 210 -9.86 -16.12 -13.82
C PHE A 210 -8.69 -15.31 -14.38
N ILE A 211 -8.72 -13.97 -14.26
CA ILE A 211 -7.63 -13.10 -14.73
C ILE A 211 -6.31 -13.45 -14.03
N PHE A 212 -6.32 -13.67 -12.71
CA PHE A 212 -5.14 -14.08 -11.96
C PHE A 212 -4.57 -15.40 -12.49
N LYS A 213 -5.42 -16.41 -12.68
CA LYS A 213 -5.00 -17.70 -13.25
C LYS A 213 -4.42 -17.56 -14.66
N GLU A 214 -5.10 -16.81 -15.53
CA GLU A 214 -4.73 -16.68 -16.94
C GLU A 214 -3.58 -15.71 -17.22
N LYS A 215 -3.20 -14.82 -16.29
CA LYS A 215 -2.10 -13.85 -16.50
C LYS A 215 -0.90 -14.08 -15.60
N ILE A 216 -1.09 -14.68 -14.43
CA ILE A 216 -0.04 -14.87 -13.42
C ILE A 216 0.43 -16.33 -13.36
N TYR A 217 -0.46 -17.31 -13.55
CA TYR A 217 -0.09 -18.73 -13.58
C TYR A 217 0.22 -19.28 -14.98
N SER A 218 -0.30 -18.68 -16.05
CA SER A 218 -0.09 -19.15 -17.44
C SER A 218 1.28 -18.83 -18.05
N ARG A 219 2.14 -18.08 -17.34
CA ARG A 219 3.56 -17.96 -17.70
C ARG A 219 4.34 -19.12 -17.07
N GLN A 220 4.14 -20.31 -17.61
CA GLN A 220 5.11 -21.42 -17.57
C GLN A 220 5.48 -21.80 -18.99
#